data_AF-A0A0S8ITB5-F1
#
_entry.id   AF-A0A0S8ITB5-F1
#
_cell.length_a   1.000
_cell.length_b   1.000
_cell.length_c   1.000
_cell.angle_alpha   90.00
_cell.angle_beta   90.00
_cell.angle_gamma   90.00
#
_symmetry.space_group_name_H-M   'P 1'
#
loop_
_entity.id
_entity.type
_entity.pdbx_description
1 polymer ?
#
loop_
_entity_poly.entity_id
_entity_poly.type
_entity_poly.pdbx_seq_one_letter_code
_entity_poly.pdbx_strand_id
1 'polypeptide(L)'
;MSILIDKNTRVVVQGITGRDGAFHTKQMLAYGTKIVAGVTPGKAGERVEGIPVFDSVKEAKDATKANVSVIYVPSKFAVDAIYEAAEAGIDLVVCISEGVPAMDMLEVYNFLKGKKTRLVGPNTPGLITPGVTKVGIMPGQIHMKGNVGVVSRSGTLTYEVVYHLTANGMGQSTCLGTGGDQIVGTGFLDVLEMFEKDPQTKAVVLIGEIGGTDEEDAALYIKKNMTKPVVAFVAGRTAPPGKRMGHAGAIIAGGSGTAAEKVAAFQKAKIKVADSPAEVAILMKAELEKLAKKAAKPKKAKKPAKKVAKPKKAKKTAKKKVTGKSKKAKKKLAKKKKTTKRRR
;
A
#
# COMPACT_ATOMS: atom_id res chain seq x y z
N MET A 1 -9.59 8.20 1.48
CA MET A 1 -9.61 6.80 1.04
C MET A 1 -8.54 6.08 1.84
N SER A 2 -8.40 4.78 1.66
CA SER A 2 -7.49 3.93 2.42
C SER A 2 -6.87 2.90 1.49
N ILE A 3 -5.77 2.29 1.92
CA ILE A 3 -5.10 1.26 1.12
C ILE A 3 -5.58 -0.13 1.58
N LEU A 4 -5.84 -1.01 0.60
CA LEU A 4 -6.24 -2.42 0.74
C LEU A 4 -7.57 -2.75 1.47
N ILE A 5 -7.95 -1.99 2.50
CA ILE A 5 -9.13 -2.24 3.35
C ILE A 5 -9.98 -0.98 3.52
N ASP A 6 -11.31 -1.13 3.52
CA ASP A 6 -12.27 -0.03 3.66
C ASP A 6 -13.62 -0.50 4.25
N LYS A 7 -14.65 0.35 4.19
CA LYS A 7 -16.01 0.04 4.68
C LYS A 7 -16.72 -1.10 3.92
N ASN A 8 -16.21 -1.50 2.76
CA ASN A 8 -16.78 -2.55 1.91
C ASN A 8 -16.08 -3.90 2.11
N THR A 9 -14.93 -3.93 2.81
CA THR A 9 -14.23 -5.13 3.27
C THR A 9 -15.19 -6.09 3.98
N ARG A 10 -15.14 -7.37 3.60
CA ARG A 10 -15.87 -8.48 4.20
C ARG A 10 -14.88 -9.59 4.51
N VAL A 11 -14.64 -9.82 5.80
CA VAL A 11 -13.57 -10.68 6.29
C VAL A 11 -14.07 -12.11 6.50
N VAL A 12 -13.33 -13.09 6.01
CA VAL A 12 -13.36 -14.48 6.48
C VAL A 12 -12.17 -14.73 7.42
N VAL A 13 -12.40 -15.42 8.53
CA VAL A 13 -11.36 -15.76 9.52
C VAL A 13 -11.02 -17.25 9.41
N GLN A 14 -9.81 -17.57 8.94
CA GLN A 14 -9.32 -18.95 8.94
C GLN A 14 -8.71 -19.31 10.31
N GLY A 15 -9.12 -20.45 10.86
CA GLY A 15 -8.82 -20.84 12.24
C GLY A 15 -9.71 -20.14 13.27
N ILE A 16 -10.93 -19.72 12.90
CA ILE A 16 -11.83 -18.93 13.75
C ILE A 16 -12.12 -19.58 15.12
N THR A 17 -12.17 -20.92 15.20
CA THR A 17 -12.46 -21.64 16.45
C THR A 17 -11.23 -21.90 17.31
N GLY A 18 -10.03 -21.53 16.84
CA GLY A 18 -8.80 -21.57 17.63
C GLY A 18 -8.71 -20.36 18.58
N ARG A 19 -7.96 -20.49 19.67
CA ARG A 19 -7.84 -19.47 20.75
C ARG A 19 -7.68 -18.05 20.21
N ASP A 20 -6.67 -17.84 19.38
CA ASP A 20 -6.29 -16.50 18.92
C ASP A 20 -7.19 -16.02 17.78
N GLY A 21 -7.69 -16.93 16.95
CA GLY A 21 -8.71 -16.64 15.94
C GLY A 21 -10.01 -16.15 16.56
N ALA A 22 -10.51 -16.83 17.61
CA ALA A 22 -11.71 -16.44 18.34
C ALA A 22 -11.51 -15.11 19.10
N PHE A 23 -10.40 -14.99 19.84
CA PHE A 23 -10.06 -13.76 20.57
C PHE A 23 -9.98 -12.54 19.64
N HIS A 24 -9.24 -12.63 18.53
CA HIS A 24 -9.13 -11.52 17.61
C HIS A 24 -10.39 -11.31 16.75
N THR A 25 -11.21 -12.34 16.50
CA THR A 25 -12.56 -12.18 15.92
C THR A 25 -13.40 -11.24 16.79
N LYS A 26 -13.47 -11.50 18.10
CA LYS A 26 -14.17 -10.62 19.06
C LYS A 26 -13.64 -9.19 19.04
N GLN A 27 -12.31 -9.02 19.07
CA GLN A 27 -11.67 -7.69 19.06
C GLN A 27 -11.85 -6.94 17.72
N MET A 28 -11.94 -7.65 16.59
CA MET A 28 -12.22 -7.06 15.27
C MET A 28 -13.70 -6.66 15.16
N LEU A 29 -14.64 -7.48 15.63
CA LEU A 29 -16.07 -7.13 15.70
C LEU A 29 -16.31 -5.90 16.60
N ALA A 30 -15.68 -5.86 17.78
CA ALA A 30 -15.74 -4.70 18.68
C ALA A 30 -15.16 -3.42 18.06
N TYR A 31 -14.26 -3.54 17.07
CA TYR A 31 -13.73 -2.40 16.31
C TYR A 31 -14.61 -1.99 15.10
N GLY A 32 -15.70 -2.73 14.83
CA GLY A 32 -16.58 -2.51 13.67
C GLY A 32 -16.12 -3.19 12.38
N THR A 33 -15.12 -4.08 12.41
CA THR A 33 -14.73 -4.88 11.24
C THR A 33 -15.89 -5.81 10.84
N LYS A 34 -16.33 -5.71 9.58
CA LYS A 34 -17.35 -6.61 9.02
C LYS A 34 -16.76 -8.00 8.72
N ILE A 35 -16.69 -8.83 9.74
CA ILE A 35 -16.53 -10.28 9.58
C ILE A 35 -17.85 -10.87 9.08
N VAL A 36 -17.78 -11.79 8.13
CA VAL A 36 -18.97 -12.41 7.51
C VAL A 36 -18.98 -13.93 7.61
N ALA A 37 -17.80 -14.56 7.76
CA ALA A 37 -17.63 -15.99 7.89
C ALA A 37 -16.40 -16.32 8.72
N GLY A 38 -16.33 -17.54 9.23
CA GLY A 38 -15.08 -18.17 9.63
C GLY A 38 -14.92 -19.54 9.00
N VAL A 39 -13.71 -20.07 9.02
CA VAL A 39 -13.38 -21.38 8.48
C VAL A 39 -12.61 -22.17 9.54
N THR A 40 -13.01 -23.41 9.75
CA THR A 40 -12.21 -24.44 10.40
C THR A 40 -12.70 -25.80 9.90
N PRO A 41 -11.89 -26.59 9.18
CA PRO A 41 -12.31 -27.88 8.65
C PRO A 41 -12.79 -28.85 9.73
N GLY A 42 -13.90 -29.55 9.45
CA GLY A 42 -14.59 -30.44 10.37
C GLY A 42 -15.53 -29.73 11.36
N LYS A 43 -15.90 -28.47 11.10
CA LYS A 43 -16.70 -27.61 12.00
C LYS A 43 -17.73 -26.73 11.26
N ALA A 44 -18.07 -27.02 10.00
CA ALA A 44 -19.19 -26.36 9.34
C ALA A 44 -20.48 -26.41 10.19
N GLY A 45 -21.17 -25.28 10.29
CA GLY A 45 -22.38 -25.14 11.11
C GLY A 45 -22.15 -24.65 12.55
N GLU A 46 -20.93 -24.68 13.07
CA GLU A 46 -20.59 -23.95 14.31
C GLU A 46 -20.79 -22.44 14.15
N ARG A 47 -20.80 -21.70 15.28
CA ARG A 47 -20.79 -20.23 15.29
C ARG A 47 -19.81 -19.69 16.33
N VAL A 48 -19.04 -18.67 15.96
CA VAL A 48 -18.11 -17.96 16.86
C VAL A 48 -18.46 -16.47 16.87
N GLU A 49 -18.73 -15.88 18.03
CA GLU A 49 -19.19 -14.48 18.18
C GLU A 49 -20.38 -14.15 17.23
N GLY A 50 -21.27 -15.13 17.01
CA GLY A 50 -22.41 -15.03 16.09
C GLY A 50 -22.11 -15.25 14.61
N ILE A 51 -20.85 -15.34 14.20
CA ILE A 51 -20.39 -15.56 12.81
C ILE A 51 -20.49 -17.06 12.45
N PRO A 52 -21.05 -17.44 11.28
CA PRO A 52 -21.12 -18.84 10.84
C PRO A 52 -19.75 -19.41 10.46
N VAL A 53 -19.50 -20.67 10.82
CA VAL A 53 -18.31 -21.44 10.46
C VAL A 53 -18.61 -22.35 9.26
N PHE A 54 -17.66 -22.43 8.33
CA PHE A 54 -17.65 -23.30 7.15
C PHE A 54 -16.43 -24.22 7.18
N ASP A 55 -16.45 -25.30 6.40
CA ASP A 55 -15.29 -26.20 6.28
C ASP A 55 -14.25 -25.65 5.29
N SER A 56 -14.67 -24.88 4.28
CA SER A 56 -13.76 -24.23 3.32
C SER A 56 -13.97 -22.71 3.13
N VAL A 57 -12.89 -22.00 2.80
CA VAL A 57 -12.88 -20.60 2.35
C VAL A 57 -13.68 -20.43 1.06
N LYS A 58 -13.74 -21.46 0.21
CA LYS A 58 -14.55 -21.45 -1.00
C LYS A 58 -16.04 -21.36 -0.67
N GLU A 59 -16.57 -22.23 0.20
CA GLU A 59 -17.97 -22.16 0.66
C GLU A 59 -18.26 -20.84 1.38
N ALA A 60 -17.38 -20.44 2.31
CA ALA A 60 -17.50 -19.19 3.03
C ALA A 60 -17.60 -17.99 2.08
N LYS A 61 -16.77 -17.95 1.03
CA LYS A 61 -16.82 -16.91 0.00
C LYS A 61 -18.07 -17.02 -0.87
N ASP A 62 -18.46 -18.22 -1.32
CA ASP A 62 -19.61 -18.41 -2.19
C ASP A 62 -20.91 -18.01 -1.48
N ALA A 63 -21.06 -18.30 -0.18
CA ALA A 63 -22.20 -17.88 0.62
C ALA A 63 -22.18 -16.38 0.96
N THR A 64 -21.04 -15.85 1.44
CA THR A 64 -21.00 -14.51 2.08
C THR A 64 -20.38 -13.39 1.23
N LYS A 65 -19.83 -13.76 0.08
CA LYS A 65 -19.04 -12.91 -0.83
C LYS A 65 -17.86 -12.23 -0.12
N ALA A 66 -17.21 -12.91 0.83
CA ALA A 66 -15.97 -12.43 1.46
C ALA A 66 -14.92 -11.99 0.41
N ASN A 67 -14.15 -10.95 0.73
CA ASN A 67 -13.09 -10.45 -0.16
C ASN A 67 -11.74 -10.24 0.54
N VAL A 68 -11.69 -10.39 1.87
CA VAL A 68 -10.45 -10.42 2.65
C VAL A 68 -10.44 -11.69 3.51
N SER A 69 -9.30 -12.37 3.58
CA SER A 69 -9.06 -13.50 4.49
C SER A 69 -8.02 -13.10 5.53
N VAL A 70 -8.24 -13.45 6.80
CA VAL A 70 -7.23 -13.35 7.84
C VAL A 70 -6.98 -14.73 8.46
N ILE A 71 -5.70 -15.09 8.60
CA ILE A 71 -5.26 -16.43 8.95
C ILE A 71 -4.66 -16.41 10.36
N TYR A 72 -5.21 -17.23 11.24
CA TYR A 72 -4.76 -17.48 12.62
C TYR A 72 -4.37 -18.95 12.87
N VAL A 73 -4.15 -19.74 11.82
CA VAL A 73 -3.73 -21.14 11.95
C VAL A 73 -2.24 -21.25 12.34
N PRO A 74 -1.82 -22.32 13.04
CA PRO A 74 -0.39 -22.62 13.25
C PRO A 74 0.43 -22.59 11.96
N SER A 75 1.69 -22.16 12.03
CA SER A 75 2.53 -21.91 10.84
C SER A 75 2.62 -23.08 9.86
N LYS A 76 2.67 -24.32 10.38
CA LYS A 76 2.65 -25.57 9.60
C LYS A 76 1.38 -25.82 8.75
N PHE A 77 0.37 -24.96 8.86
CA PHE A 77 -0.86 -24.97 8.05
C PHE A 77 -1.08 -23.63 7.31
N ALA A 78 -0.21 -22.64 7.52
CA ALA A 78 -0.39 -21.28 7.01
C ALA A 78 -0.22 -21.20 5.48
N VAL A 79 0.63 -22.07 4.92
CA VAL A 79 0.87 -22.19 3.48
C VAL A 79 -0.40 -22.63 2.75
N ASP A 80 -0.99 -23.74 3.18
CA ASP A 80 -2.26 -24.27 2.64
C ASP A 80 -3.40 -23.26 2.82
N ALA A 81 -3.47 -22.59 3.97
CA ALA A 81 -4.44 -21.51 4.24
C ALA A 81 -4.31 -20.29 3.29
N ILE A 82 -3.09 -19.97 2.84
CA ILE A 82 -2.85 -18.93 1.83
C ILE A 82 -3.27 -19.44 0.44
N TYR A 83 -2.92 -20.67 0.08
CA TYR A 83 -3.33 -21.30 -1.18
C TYR A 83 -4.86 -21.38 -1.29
N GLU A 84 -5.55 -21.92 -0.29
CA GLU A 84 -7.01 -22.07 -0.28
C GLU A 84 -7.72 -20.74 -0.49
N ALA A 85 -7.29 -19.67 0.20
CA ALA A 85 -7.87 -18.34 0.01
C ALA A 85 -7.60 -17.75 -1.37
N ALA A 86 -6.40 -17.99 -1.93
CA ALA A 86 -6.04 -17.52 -3.26
C ALA A 86 -6.78 -18.29 -4.38
N GLU A 87 -7.05 -19.59 -4.20
CA GLU A 87 -7.82 -20.41 -5.16
C GLU A 87 -9.33 -20.20 -5.06
N ALA A 88 -9.85 -19.98 -3.84
CA ALA A 88 -11.16 -19.38 -3.66
C ALA A 88 -11.25 -17.97 -4.29
N GLY A 89 -10.13 -17.33 -4.62
CA GLY A 89 -10.05 -16.03 -5.28
C GLY A 89 -10.40 -14.87 -4.35
N ILE A 90 -9.96 -14.92 -3.10
CA ILE A 90 -9.98 -13.79 -2.16
C ILE A 90 -9.02 -12.71 -2.68
N ASP A 91 -9.37 -11.43 -2.51
CA ASP A 91 -8.59 -10.32 -3.08
C ASP A 91 -7.37 -9.97 -2.21
N LEU A 92 -7.50 -10.12 -0.89
CA LEU A 92 -6.44 -9.85 0.09
C LEU A 92 -6.39 -10.96 1.16
N VAL A 93 -5.20 -11.54 1.36
CA VAL A 93 -4.91 -12.49 2.44
C VAL A 93 -3.98 -11.80 3.44
N VAL A 94 -4.27 -11.96 4.73
CA VAL A 94 -3.47 -11.43 5.85
C VAL A 94 -3.04 -12.60 6.73
N CYS A 95 -1.77 -12.99 6.66
CA CYS A 95 -1.23 -14.13 7.40
C CYS A 95 -0.55 -13.68 8.70
N ILE A 96 -1.22 -13.83 9.83
CA ILE A 96 -0.69 -13.40 11.14
C ILE A 96 0.42 -14.34 11.64
N SER A 97 0.34 -15.62 11.27
CA SER A 97 1.21 -16.71 11.73
C SER A 97 2.71 -16.39 11.55
N GLU A 98 3.47 -16.48 12.65
CA GLU A 98 4.95 -16.39 12.67
C GLU A 98 5.57 -17.78 12.54
N GLY A 99 6.78 -17.86 11.96
CA GLY A 99 7.55 -19.10 11.88
C GLY A 99 7.10 -20.03 10.75
N VAL A 100 6.68 -19.47 9.62
CA VAL A 100 6.55 -20.20 8.35
C VAL A 100 7.96 -20.35 7.75
N PRO A 101 8.37 -21.53 7.25
CA PRO A 101 9.69 -21.68 6.64
C PRO A 101 9.87 -20.81 5.40
N ALA A 102 11.09 -20.30 5.21
CA ALA A 102 11.39 -19.37 4.11
C ALA A 102 11.29 -20.02 2.72
N MET A 103 11.53 -21.33 2.61
CA MET A 103 11.36 -22.07 1.35
C MET A 103 9.88 -22.18 0.95
N ASP A 104 9.02 -22.56 1.88
CA ASP A 104 7.57 -22.61 1.68
C ASP A 104 7.02 -21.23 1.29
N MET A 105 7.56 -20.16 1.90
CA MET A 105 7.23 -18.78 1.51
C MET A 105 7.75 -18.36 0.13
N LEU A 106 8.85 -18.94 -0.36
CA LEU A 106 9.31 -18.76 -1.73
C LEU A 106 8.36 -19.45 -2.73
N GLU A 107 7.81 -20.62 -2.38
CA GLU A 107 6.78 -21.28 -3.18
C GLU A 107 5.48 -20.46 -3.20
N VAL A 108 5.00 -20.00 -2.03
CA VAL A 108 3.84 -19.10 -1.90
C VAL A 108 4.00 -17.83 -2.75
N TYR A 109 5.18 -17.19 -2.69
CA TYR A 109 5.46 -16.00 -3.49
C TYR A 109 5.40 -16.28 -5.00
N ASN A 110 5.95 -17.40 -5.46
CA ASN A 110 5.90 -17.79 -6.87
C ASN A 110 4.49 -18.21 -7.31
N PHE A 111 3.70 -18.87 -6.46
CA PHE A 111 2.31 -19.24 -6.74
C PHE A 111 1.38 -18.02 -6.85
N LEU A 112 1.55 -17.01 -5.98
CA LEU A 112 0.75 -15.78 -6.01
C LEU A 112 1.13 -14.85 -7.18
N LYS A 113 2.32 -15.02 -7.76
CA LYS A 113 2.84 -14.19 -8.85
C LYS A 113 1.93 -14.22 -10.09
N GLY A 114 1.26 -13.10 -10.35
CA GLY A 114 0.31 -12.96 -11.46
C GLY A 114 -1.13 -13.37 -11.13
N LYS A 115 -1.40 -13.89 -9.93
CA LYS A 115 -2.78 -14.00 -9.41
C LYS A 115 -3.29 -12.62 -8.95
N LYS A 116 -4.61 -12.48 -8.81
CA LYS A 116 -5.24 -11.24 -8.31
C LYS A 116 -4.98 -11.04 -6.80
N THR A 117 -4.88 -12.15 -6.06
CA THR A 117 -4.74 -12.18 -4.60
C THR A 117 -3.43 -11.56 -4.14
N ARG A 118 -3.52 -10.55 -3.28
CA ARG A 118 -2.36 -9.99 -2.56
C ARG A 118 -2.23 -10.63 -1.18
N LEU A 119 -1.01 -10.95 -0.77
CA LEU A 119 -0.69 -11.41 0.59
C LEU A 119 -0.03 -10.27 1.39
N VAL A 120 -0.43 -10.10 2.65
CA VAL A 120 0.24 -9.29 3.67
C VAL A 120 0.67 -10.23 4.80
N GLY A 121 1.93 -10.14 5.24
CA GLY A 121 2.57 -11.18 6.05
C GLY A 121 3.40 -12.17 5.22
N PRO A 122 3.82 -13.31 5.80
CA PRO A 122 3.52 -13.82 7.16
C PRO A 122 4.17 -13.00 8.28
N ASN A 123 4.00 -13.43 9.53
CA ASN A 123 4.58 -12.79 10.72
C ASN A 123 4.29 -11.28 10.81
N THR A 124 3.01 -10.90 10.68
CA THR A 124 2.58 -9.49 10.65
C THR A 124 1.52 -9.17 11.71
N PRO A 125 1.53 -7.96 12.29
CA PRO A 125 0.40 -7.44 13.07
C PRO A 125 -0.90 -7.29 12.25
N GLY A 126 -0.83 -7.39 10.92
CA GLY A 126 -1.93 -7.16 9.98
C GLY A 126 -2.01 -5.70 9.52
N LEU A 127 -3.22 -5.18 9.35
CA LEU A 127 -3.46 -3.80 8.91
C LEU A 127 -4.77 -3.21 9.45
N ILE A 128 -4.80 -1.88 9.57
CA ILE A 128 -5.93 -1.12 10.14
C ILE A 128 -6.12 0.21 9.41
N THR A 129 -7.37 0.53 9.08
CA THR A 129 -7.78 1.87 8.64
C THR A 129 -8.60 2.48 9.79
N PRO A 130 -8.08 3.48 10.52
CA PRO A 130 -8.66 3.88 11.80
C PRO A 130 -10.09 4.43 11.66
N GLY A 131 -10.98 3.93 12.53
CA GLY A 131 -12.41 4.26 12.50
C GLY A 131 -13.15 3.75 11.25
N VAL A 132 -12.63 2.69 10.60
CA VAL A 132 -13.28 2.02 9.46
C VAL A 132 -13.25 0.51 9.59
N THR A 133 -12.05 -0.09 9.71
CA THR A 133 -11.90 -1.57 9.80
C THR A 133 -10.47 -1.95 10.22
N LYS A 134 -10.34 -3.11 10.87
CA LYS A 134 -9.09 -3.72 11.36
C LYS A 134 -9.04 -5.20 10.97
N VAL A 135 -7.94 -5.63 10.37
CA VAL A 135 -7.71 -7.02 9.97
C VAL A 135 -6.36 -7.47 10.53
N GLY A 136 -6.38 -8.25 11.60
CA GLY A 136 -5.19 -8.65 12.36
C GLY A 136 -5.21 -8.20 13.83
N ILE A 137 -4.05 -8.21 14.46
CA ILE A 137 -3.89 -8.21 15.94
C ILE A 137 -3.67 -6.85 16.58
N MET A 138 -3.44 -5.79 15.80
CA MET A 138 -3.18 -4.43 16.30
C MET A 138 -4.18 -3.95 17.38
N PRO A 139 -3.75 -3.20 18.41
CA PRO A 139 -4.68 -2.55 19.35
C PRO A 139 -5.42 -1.40 18.66
N GLY A 140 -6.76 -1.46 18.60
CA GLY A 140 -7.56 -0.46 17.89
C GLY A 140 -7.60 0.92 18.58
N GLN A 141 -7.48 0.94 19.91
CA GLN A 141 -7.70 2.11 20.76
C GLN A 141 -6.58 3.17 20.75
N ILE A 142 -5.38 2.83 20.25
CA ILE A 142 -4.28 3.80 20.07
C ILE A 142 -4.33 4.51 18.71
N HIS A 143 -5.18 4.05 17.80
CA HIS A 143 -5.27 4.54 16.43
C HIS A 143 -6.32 5.64 16.33
N MET A 144 -5.97 6.74 15.64
CA MET A 144 -6.88 7.85 15.38
C MET A 144 -6.97 8.09 13.88
N LYS A 145 -8.15 8.44 13.36
CA LYS A 145 -8.34 8.71 11.93
C LYS A 145 -7.65 10.00 11.50
N GLY A 146 -6.83 9.93 10.46
CA GLY A 146 -6.16 11.09 9.88
C GLY A 146 -5.50 10.81 8.52
N ASN A 147 -4.26 11.26 8.36
CA ASN A 147 -3.60 11.45 7.07
C ASN A 147 -2.13 11.00 7.00
N VAL A 148 -1.60 10.38 8.06
CA VAL A 148 -0.27 9.75 8.06
C VAL A 148 -0.40 8.27 7.69
N GLY A 149 0.23 7.83 6.61
CA GLY A 149 0.37 6.40 6.31
C GLY A 149 1.47 5.80 7.18
N VAL A 150 1.31 4.57 7.67
CA VAL A 150 2.36 3.88 8.43
C VAL A 150 2.62 2.50 7.83
N VAL A 151 3.89 2.19 7.52
CA VAL A 151 4.35 0.87 7.09
C VAL A 151 5.51 0.39 7.97
N SER A 152 5.51 -0.88 8.34
CA SER A 152 6.46 -1.45 9.29
C SER A 152 6.73 -2.93 9.06
N ARG A 153 7.93 -3.42 9.39
CA ARG A 153 8.19 -4.88 9.58
C ARG A 153 7.70 -5.37 10.94
N SER A 154 7.88 -4.57 11.99
CA SER A 154 7.67 -4.95 13.39
C SER A 154 6.26 -4.65 13.91
N GLY A 155 5.71 -5.56 14.71
CA GLY A 155 4.41 -5.41 15.39
C GLY A 155 4.38 -4.29 16.43
N THR A 156 4.94 -4.54 17.62
CA THR A 156 4.82 -3.63 18.78
C THR A 156 5.45 -2.26 18.57
N LEU A 157 6.54 -2.17 17.81
CA LEU A 157 7.17 -0.90 17.44
C LEU A 157 6.25 -0.01 16.58
N THR A 158 5.36 -0.61 15.76
CA THR A 158 4.30 0.14 15.09
C THR A 158 3.35 0.77 16.10
N TYR A 159 3.03 0.06 17.18
CA TYR A 159 2.07 0.52 18.18
C TYR A 159 2.62 1.70 18.98
N GLU A 160 3.91 1.67 19.33
CA GLU A 160 4.62 2.78 19.98
C GLU A 160 4.64 4.03 19.10
N VAL A 161 5.03 3.89 17.83
CA VAL A 161 5.06 5.01 16.88
C VAL A 161 3.65 5.56 16.59
N VAL A 162 2.65 4.70 16.41
CA VAL A 162 1.23 5.10 16.28
C VAL A 162 0.75 5.86 17.51
N TYR A 163 1.09 5.39 18.71
CA TYR A 163 0.73 6.07 19.95
C TYR A 163 1.35 7.47 20.01
N HIS A 164 2.63 7.63 19.70
CA HIS A 164 3.28 8.95 19.66
C HIS A 164 2.69 9.88 18.58
N LEU A 165 2.32 9.35 17.41
CA LEU A 165 1.61 10.11 16.38
C LEU A 165 0.23 10.59 16.89
N THR A 166 -0.59 9.67 17.40
CA THR A 166 -1.94 9.96 17.93
C THR A 166 -1.88 10.97 19.08
N ALA A 167 -0.98 10.79 20.05
CA ALA A 167 -0.79 11.70 21.18
C ALA A 167 -0.35 13.12 20.76
N ASN A 168 0.30 13.26 19.61
CA ASN A 168 0.66 14.55 19.01
C ASN A 168 -0.41 15.10 18.03
N GLY A 169 -1.62 14.54 18.02
CA GLY A 169 -2.74 14.97 17.18
C GLY A 169 -2.68 14.47 15.73
N MET A 170 -1.75 13.59 15.39
CA MET A 170 -1.53 13.11 14.01
C MET A 170 -2.16 11.72 13.81
N GLY A 171 -3.44 11.71 13.42
CA GLY A 171 -4.14 10.49 13.06
C GLY A 171 -3.60 9.85 11.77
N GLN A 172 -3.79 8.54 11.64
CA GLN A 172 -3.28 7.72 10.56
C GLN A 172 -4.34 7.49 9.47
N SER A 173 -3.92 7.32 8.22
CA SER A 173 -4.81 6.96 7.10
C SER A 173 -5.05 5.45 7.05
N THR A 174 -3.96 4.69 6.99
CA THR A 174 -3.90 3.23 7.18
C THR A 174 -2.54 2.90 7.81
N CYS A 175 -2.50 1.94 8.74
CA CYS A 175 -1.27 1.33 9.24
C CYS A 175 -1.20 -0.12 8.75
N LEU A 176 -0.04 -0.58 8.28
CA LEU A 176 0.15 -1.88 7.66
C LEU A 176 1.50 -2.49 8.08
N GLY A 177 1.47 -3.68 8.67
CA GLY A 177 2.67 -4.50 8.89
C GLY A 177 2.97 -5.34 7.66
N THR A 178 4.16 -5.23 7.07
CA THR A 178 4.58 -6.06 5.93
C THR A 178 4.83 -7.49 6.38
N GLY A 179 5.48 -7.64 7.54
CA GLY A 179 5.91 -8.89 8.15
C GLY A 179 7.38 -8.84 8.60
N GLY A 180 7.71 -9.60 9.64
CA GLY A 180 9.08 -9.76 10.16
C GLY A 180 9.91 -10.84 9.44
N ASP A 181 9.28 -11.68 8.62
CA ASP A 181 9.96 -12.80 7.96
C ASP A 181 10.85 -12.38 6.77
N GLN A 182 11.66 -13.32 6.28
CA GLN A 182 12.63 -13.09 5.20
C GLN A 182 11.98 -12.89 3.83
N ILE A 183 10.81 -13.50 3.61
CA ILE A 183 10.00 -13.38 2.39
C ILE A 183 8.59 -13.03 2.83
N VAL A 184 8.09 -11.88 2.37
CA VAL A 184 6.75 -11.36 2.67
C VAL A 184 5.98 -11.07 1.37
N GLY A 185 4.65 -11.18 1.41
CA GLY A 185 3.81 -11.03 0.20
C GLY A 185 3.59 -9.58 -0.27
N THR A 186 3.86 -8.59 0.57
CA THR A 186 3.69 -7.15 0.29
C THR A 186 4.80 -6.39 1.01
N GLY A 187 5.76 -5.85 0.25
CA GLY A 187 6.95 -5.17 0.79
C GLY A 187 6.78 -3.64 0.91
N PHE A 188 7.84 -2.95 1.31
CA PHE A 188 7.80 -1.48 1.42
C PHE A 188 7.43 -0.79 0.11
N LEU A 189 7.97 -1.24 -1.03
CA LEU A 189 7.74 -0.60 -2.34
C LEU A 189 6.25 -0.63 -2.75
N ASP A 190 5.56 -1.77 -2.56
CA ASP A 190 4.11 -1.88 -2.79
C ASP A 190 3.33 -0.83 -1.99
N VAL A 191 3.64 -0.74 -0.70
CA VAL A 191 2.87 0.06 0.27
C VAL A 191 3.16 1.55 0.08
N LEU A 192 4.40 1.91 -0.24
CA LEU A 192 4.80 3.27 -0.61
C LEU A 192 4.11 3.71 -1.92
N GLU A 193 4.00 2.84 -2.91
CA GLU A 193 3.24 3.12 -4.14
C GLU A 193 1.75 3.35 -3.85
N MET A 194 1.13 2.52 -3.00
CA MET A 194 -0.26 2.70 -2.59
C MET A 194 -0.46 3.99 -1.78
N PHE A 195 0.46 4.31 -0.86
CA PHE A 195 0.40 5.54 -0.08
C PHE A 195 0.64 6.80 -0.91
N GLU A 196 1.46 6.77 -1.96
CA GLU A 196 1.59 7.90 -2.90
C GLU A 196 0.26 8.10 -3.68
N LYS A 197 -0.40 7.01 -4.08
CA LYS A 197 -1.67 7.06 -4.82
C LYS A 197 -2.88 7.47 -3.97
N ASP A 198 -2.97 7.11 -2.69
CA ASP A 198 -4.13 7.47 -1.84
C ASP A 198 -4.17 8.99 -1.53
N PRO A 199 -5.22 9.73 -1.91
CA PRO A 199 -5.31 11.16 -1.65
C PRO A 199 -5.62 11.52 -0.18
N GLN A 200 -5.96 10.59 0.71
CA GLN A 200 -6.09 10.89 2.15
C GLN A 200 -4.71 10.98 2.82
N THR A 201 -3.82 10.04 2.50
CA THR A 201 -2.42 10.03 2.93
C THR A 201 -1.70 11.27 2.39
N LYS A 202 -1.10 12.06 3.29
CA LYS A 202 -0.33 13.28 3.00
C LYS A 202 1.16 13.15 3.32
N ALA A 203 1.52 12.26 4.23
CA ALA A 203 2.88 11.92 4.61
C ALA A 203 2.93 10.46 5.06
N VAL A 204 4.11 9.85 5.09
CA VAL A 204 4.29 8.43 5.44
C VAL A 204 5.35 8.26 6.53
N VAL A 205 5.12 7.33 7.45
CA VAL A 205 6.15 6.76 8.33
C VAL A 205 6.55 5.38 7.82
N LEU A 206 7.85 5.14 7.72
CA LEU A 206 8.45 3.83 7.42
C LEU A 206 9.24 3.35 8.63
N ILE A 207 8.91 2.17 9.15
CA ILE A 207 9.56 1.57 10.31
C ILE A 207 10.32 0.32 9.84
N GLY A 208 11.63 0.46 9.69
CA GLY A 208 12.54 -0.60 9.26
C GLY A 208 13.33 -1.22 10.40
N GLU A 209 14.11 -2.24 10.07
CA GLU A 209 15.00 -2.98 10.98
C GLU A 209 16.22 -3.52 10.23
N ILE A 210 17.08 -4.26 10.94
CA ILE A 210 18.27 -4.92 10.36
C ILE A 210 17.89 -6.09 9.45
N GLY A 211 18.79 -6.46 8.54
CA GLY A 211 18.66 -7.61 7.62
C GLY A 211 17.92 -7.28 6.33
N GLY A 212 18.38 -7.85 5.21
CA GLY A 212 17.90 -7.49 3.86
C GLY A 212 18.21 -6.05 3.45
N THR A 213 17.78 -5.66 2.24
CA THR A 213 18.02 -4.32 1.64
C THR A 213 16.74 -3.53 1.33
N ASP A 214 15.60 -3.96 1.88
CA ASP A 214 14.27 -3.43 1.51
C ASP A 214 14.13 -1.93 1.83
N GLU A 215 14.80 -1.45 2.88
CA GLU A 215 14.87 -0.06 3.31
C GLU A 215 15.72 0.81 2.37
N GLU A 216 16.82 0.28 1.84
CA GLU A 216 17.69 0.94 0.86
C GLU A 216 16.97 1.07 -0.48
N ASP A 217 16.29 0.02 -0.94
CA ASP A 217 15.44 0.05 -2.13
C ASP A 217 14.24 0.98 -1.94
N ALA A 218 13.64 1.01 -0.75
CA ALA A 218 12.62 2.00 -0.40
C ALA A 218 13.18 3.44 -0.46
N ALA A 219 14.39 3.69 0.05
CA ALA A 219 15.03 5.00 -0.04
C ALA A 219 15.24 5.45 -1.49
N LEU A 220 15.65 4.53 -2.38
CA LEU A 220 15.75 4.78 -3.82
C LEU A 220 14.39 5.03 -4.47
N TYR A 221 13.36 4.24 -4.12
CA TYR A 221 12.00 4.40 -4.61
C TYR A 221 11.41 5.76 -4.23
N ILE A 222 11.45 6.11 -2.94
CA ILE A 222 10.92 7.37 -2.40
C ILE A 222 11.56 8.57 -3.11
N LYS A 223 12.90 8.57 -3.25
CA LYS A 223 13.66 9.63 -3.91
C LYS A 223 13.28 9.86 -5.37
N LYS A 224 12.83 8.81 -6.08
CA LYS A 224 12.53 8.82 -7.52
C LYS A 224 11.05 9.04 -7.82
N ASN A 225 10.16 8.46 -7.02
CA ASN A 225 8.76 8.23 -7.39
C ASN A 225 7.74 8.91 -6.48
N MET A 226 8.09 9.33 -5.26
CA MET A 226 7.14 9.90 -4.29
C MET A 226 7.22 11.42 -4.20
N THR A 227 6.07 12.06 -4.02
CA THR A 227 5.96 13.51 -3.75
C THR A 227 5.62 13.81 -2.29
N LYS A 228 5.10 12.82 -1.55
CA LYS A 228 4.78 12.94 -0.12
C LYS A 228 6.04 12.77 0.73
N PRO A 229 6.22 13.58 1.79
CA PRO A 229 7.34 13.43 2.70
C PRO A 229 7.24 12.10 3.47
N VAL A 230 8.41 11.50 3.68
CA VAL A 230 8.57 10.28 4.47
C VAL A 230 9.46 10.57 5.67
N VAL A 231 9.10 10.03 6.83
CA VAL A 231 9.96 9.91 8.01
C VAL A 231 10.25 8.43 8.23
N ALA A 232 11.51 8.08 8.45
CA ALA A 232 11.95 6.72 8.70
C ALA A 232 12.36 6.52 10.17
N PHE A 233 12.23 5.30 10.67
CA PHE A 233 12.93 4.80 11.85
C PHE A 233 13.57 3.46 11.48
N VAL A 234 14.72 3.14 12.07
CA VAL A 234 15.43 1.86 11.84
C VAL A 234 15.83 1.26 13.19
N ALA A 235 15.22 0.12 13.52
CA ALA A 235 15.52 -0.65 14.72
C ALA A 235 16.85 -1.42 14.59
N GLY A 236 17.36 -1.95 15.72
CA GLY A 236 18.54 -2.81 15.73
C GLY A 236 19.89 -2.09 15.58
N ARG A 237 19.96 -0.77 15.81
CA ARG A 237 21.21 0.03 15.76
C ARG A 237 22.36 -0.49 16.64
N THR A 238 22.05 -1.24 17.69
CA THR A 238 22.99 -1.84 18.65
C THR A 238 23.07 -3.38 18.54
N ALA A 239 22.52 -3.98 17.47
CA ALA A 239 22.51 -5.42 17.29
C ALA A 239 23.92 -5.97 16.97
N PRO A 240 24.35 -7.09 17.59
CA PRO A 240 25.63 -7.71 17.26
C PRO A 240 25.55 -8.42 15.88
N PRO A 241 26.63 -8.37 15.07
CA PRO A 241 26.69 -9.07 13.79
C PRO A 241 26.43 -10.58 13.90
N GLY A 242 25.86 -11.19 12.85
CA GLY A 242 25.64 -12.64 12.77
C GLY A 242 24.53 -13.20 13.66
N LYS A 243 23.90 -12.39 14.53
CA LYS A 243 22.83 -12.81 15.42
C LYS A 243 21.45 -12.48 14.86
N ARG A 244 20.51 -13.43 14.91
CA ARG A 244 19.08 -13.17 14.65
C ARG A 244 18.44 -12.49 15.86
N MET A 245 17.74 -11.38 15.64
CA MET A 245 17.13 -10.54 16.66
C MET A 245 15.61 -10.67 16.66
N GLY A 246 15.10 -11.79 17.18
CA GLY A 246 13.67 -12.09 17.18
C GLY A 246 13.21 -12.62 15.82
N HIS A 247 12.67 -11.72 14.97
CA HIS A 247 12.10 -12.07 13.67
C HIS A 247 13.09 -12.82 12.75
N ALA A 248 12.56 -13.60 11.81
CA ALA A 248 13.38 -14.36 10.86
C ALA A 248 14.19 -13.46 9.89
N GLY A 249 13.68 -12.29 9.52
CA GLY A 249 14.38 -11.30 8.70
C GLY A 249 15.49 -10.54 9.42
N ALA A 250 15.39 -10.39 10.75
CA ALA A 250 16.25 -9.52 11.56
C ALA A 250 17.64 -10.11 11.84
N ILE A 251 18.47 -10.31 10.80
CA ILE A 251 19.84 -10.83 10.90
C ILE A 251 20.80 -10.06 9.98
N ILE A 252 21.94 -9.63 10.55
CA ILE A 252 23.05 -9.02 9.79
C ILE A 252 23.94 -10.14 9.27
N ALA A 253 24.11 -10.25 7.95
CA ALA A 253 24.85 -11.31 7.27
C ALA A 253 25.76 -10.75 6.18
N GLY A 254 26.92 -11.39 5.95
CA GLY A 254 27.87 -10.98 4.90
C GLY A 254 28.47 -9.58 5.05
N GLY A 255 28.26 -8.90 6.18
CA GLY A 255 28.65 -7.50 6.40
C GLY A 255 27.63 -6.46 5.90
N SER A 256 26.43 -6.87 5.49
CA SER A 256 25.38 -5.96 5.01
C SER A 256 24.03 -6.15 5.72
N GLY A 257 23.07 -5.27 5.43
CA GLY A 257 21.78 -5.18 6.13
C GLY A 257 21.89 -4.52 7.51
N THR A 258 22.96 -3.79 7.79
CA THR A 258 23.11 -3.07 9.06
C THR A 258 22.16 -1.87 9.14
N ALA A 259 21.76 -1.50 10.36
CA ALA A 259 20.97 -0.29 10.56
C ALA A 259 21.72 0.98 10.10
N ALA A 260 23.05 0.98 10.11
CA ALA A 260 23.87 2.10 9.68
C ALA A 260 23.81 2.33 8.16
N GLU A 261 23.88 1.27 7.34
CA GLU A 261 23.68 1.33 5.89
C GLU A 261 22.30 1.91 5.55
N LYS A 262 21.25 1.40 6.22
CA LYS A 262 19.86 1.82 6.05
C LYS A 262 19.63 3.28 6.40
N VAL A 263 20.15 3.73 7.54
CA VAL A 263 20.15 5.15 7.95
C VAL A 263 20.86 6.01 6.90
N ALA A 264 22.04 5.60 6.43
CA ALA A 264 22.79 6.33 5.41
C ALA A 264 22.05 6.39 4.05
N ALA A 265 21.36 5.31 3.65
CA ALA A 265 20.55 5.28 2.43
C ALA A 265 19.39 6.28 2.50
N PHE A 266 18.63 6.29 3.60
CA PHE A 266 17.57 7.28 3.84
C PHE A 266 18.10 8.72 3.86
N GLN A 267 19.23 8.98 4.53
CA GLN A 267 19.87 10.31 4.53
C GLN A 267 20.32 10.74 3.12
N LYS A 268 20.89 9.82 2.32
CA LYS A 268 21.27 10.01 0.90
C LYS A 268 20.05 10.21 -0.03
N ALA A 269 18.87 9.79 0.40
CA ALA A 269 17.58 10.10 -0.20
C ALA A 269 16.93 11.39 0.32
N LYS A 270 17.54 12.07 1.31
CA LYS A 270 17.02 13.25 2.03
C LYS A 270 15.76 12.98 2.87
N ILE A 271 15.53 11.71 3.20
CA ILE A 271 14.49 11.27 4.13
C ILE A 271 14.96 11.59 5.55
N LYS A 272 14.03 12.00 6.42
CA LYS A 272 14.34 12.23 7.84
C LYS A 272 14.29 10.90 8.58
N VAL A 273 15.38 10.54 9.25
CA VAL A 273 15.47 9.35 10.09
C VAL A 273 15.41 9.77 11.55
N ALA A 274 14.56 9.13 12.34
CA ALA A 274 14.45 9.34 13.78
C ALA A 274 15.43 8.43 14.54
N ASP A 275 15.96 8.95 15.65
CA ASP A 275 16.81 8.22 16.59
C ASP A 275 16.00 7.51 17.70
N SER A 276 14.74 7.90 17.91
CA SER A 276 13.79 7.23 18.79
C SER A 276 12.37 7.15 18.20
N PRO A 277 11.51 6.19 18.63
CA PRO A 277 10.10 6.13 18.22
C PRO A 277 9.31 7.40 18.54
N ALA A 278 9.61 8.07 19.66
CA ALA A 278 9.01 9.34 20.05
C ALA A 278 9.37 10.49 19.07
N GLU A 279 10.62 10.55 18.60
CA GLU A 279 11.07 11.58 17.66
C GLU A 279 10.38 11.49 16.29
N VAL A 280 9.93 10.30 15.87
CA VAL A 280 9.14 10.12 14.62
C VAL A 280 7.97 11.09 14.57
N ALA A 281 7.28 11.30 15.70
CA ALA A 281 6.16 12.25 15.78
C ALA A 281 6.61 13.72 15.64
N ILE A 282 7.76 14.08 16.22
CA ILE A 282 8.35 15.43 16.14
C ILE A 282 8.72 15.76 14.68
N LEU A 283 9.42 14.84 14.02
CA LEU A 283 9.83 14.98 12.62
C LEU A 283 8.62 14.99 11.67
N MET A 284 7.63 14.12 11.90
CA MET A 284 6.40 14.06 11.09
C MET A 284 5.59 15.36 11.20
N LYS A 285 5.42 15.90 12.41
CA LYS A 285 4.76 17.20 12.63
C LYS A 285 5.45 18.32 11.86
N ALA A 286 6.78 18.35 11.89
CA ALA A 286 7.57 19.34 11.15
C ALA A 286 7.41 19.24 9.61
N GLU A 287 7.21 18.04 9.04
CA GLU A 287 6.91 17.89 7.60
C GLU A 287 5.46 18.24 7.24
N LEU A 288 4.48 17.84 8.07
CA LEU A 288 3.08 18.24 7.89
C LEU A 288 2.90 19.77 7.95
N GLU A 289 3.59 20.45 8.86
CA GLU A 289 3.63 21.92 8.91
C GLU A 289 4.25 22.52 7.65
N LYS A 290 5.33 21.94 7.10
CA LYS A 290 5.94 22.41 5.84
C LYS A 290 4.97 22.23 4.67
N LEU A 291 4.17 21.16 4.63
CA LEU A 291 3.11 20.98 3.63
C LEU A 291 2.01 22.05 3.77
N ALA A 292 1.52 22.30 4.99
CA ALA A 292 0.52 23.35 5.24
C ALA A 292 1.04 24.75 4.84
N LYS A 293 2.28 25.09 5.26
CA LYS A 293 2.96 26.35 4.92
C LYS A 293 3.28 26.47 3.42
N LYS A 294 3.41 25.37 2.68
CA LYS A 294 3.48 25.37 1.19
C LYS A 294 2.11 25.59 0.56
N ALA A 295 1.06 24.93 1.05
CA ALA A 295 -0.30 25.02 0.53
C ALA A 295 -0.94 26.41 0.74
N ALA A 296 -0.64 27.06 1.87
CA ALA A 296 -1.16 28.39 2.21
C ALA A 296 -0.50 29.55 1.45
N LYS A 297 0.61 29.33 0.72
CA LYS A 297 1.25 30.40 -0.05
C LYS A 297 0.40 30.76 -1.27
N PRO A 298 0.07 32.05 -1.49
CA PRO A 298 -0.74 32.45 -2.64
C PRO A 298 -0.03 32.07 -3.94
N LYS A 299 -0.74 31.35 -4.82
CA LYS A 299 -0.25 30.99 -6.15
C LYS A 299 0.06 32.30 -6.90
N LYS A 300 1.35 32.58 -7.16
CA LYS A 300 1.78 33.78 -7.91
C LYS A 300 0.94 33.90 -9.17
N ALA A 301 0.18 34.98 -9.28
CA ALA A 301 -0.66 35.23 -10.43
C ALA A 301 0.20 35.17 -11.70
N LYS A 302 -0.21 34.36 -12.70
CA LYS A 302 0.39 34.42 -14.03
C LYS A 302 0.23 35.85 -14.52
N LYS A 303 1.36 36.57 -14.75
CA LYS A 303 1.32 37.91 -15.36
C LYS A 303 0.44 37.82 -16.61
N PRO A 304 -0.59 38.68 -16.76
CA PRO A 304 -1.42 38.65 -17.96
C PRO A 304 -0.53 38.86 -19.18
N ALA A 305 -0.67 38.01 -20.19
CA ALA A 305 0.10 38.13 -21.41
C ALA A 305 -0.11 39.53 -22.01
N LYS A 306 0.97 40.24 -22.34
CA LYS A 306 0.88 41.57 -22.98
C LYS A 306 0.02 41.44 -24.23
N LYS A 307 -1.16 42.09 -24.23
CA LYS A 307 -2.00 42.18 -25.43
C LYS A 307 -1.20 42.92 -26.51
N VAL A 308 -0.71 42.18 -27.50
CA VAL A 308 -0.11 42.78 -28.70
C VAL A 308 -1.18 43.63 -29.40
N ALA A 309 -0.92 44.93 -29.53
CA ALA A 309 -1.86 45.85 -30.13
C ALA A 309 -2.03 45.52 -31.62
N LYS A 310 -3.26 45.24 -32.07
CA LYS A 310 -3.56 45.12 -33.50
C LYS A 310 -3.44 46.51 -34.15
N PRO A 311 -2.75 46.66 -35.29
CA PRO A 311 -2.67 47.93 -35.99
C PRO A 311 -4.05 48.37 -36.48
N LYS A 312 -4.37 49.67 -36.32
CA LYS A 312 -5.62 50.26 -36.80
C LYS A 312 -5.63 50.25 -38.33
N LYS A 313 -6.62 49.61 -38.96
CA LYS A 313 -6.84 49.72 -40.42
C LYS A 313 -7.32 51.14 -40.76
N ALA A 314 -6.54 51.89 -41.53
CA ALA A 314 -7.01 53.12 -42.15
C ALA A 314 -8.03 52.79 -43.25
N LYS A 315 -9.15 53.53 -43.29
CA LYS A 315 -10.05 53.54 -44.45
C LYS A 315 -9.43 54.44 -45.52
N LYS A 316 -9.23 53.94 -46.75
CA LYS A 316 -9.22 54.78 -47.96
C LYS A 316 -10.14 54.19 -49.03
N THR A 317 -10.71 55.12 -49.77
CA THR A 317 -11.81 55.03 -50.74
C THR A 317 -11.57 54.08 -51.91
N ALA A 318 -12.67 53.62 -52.52
CA ALA A 318 -12.64 52.71 -53.67
C ALA A 318 -12.41 53.42 -55.02
N LYS A 319 -11.91 52.68 -56.00
CA LYS A 319 -12.13 52.93 -57.43
C LYS A 319 -12.55 51.62 -58.10
N LYS A 320 -13.63 51.65 -58.90
CA LYS A 320 -14.02 50.55 -59.80
C LYS A 320 -13.05 50.48 -60.98
N LYS A 321 -12.76 49.26 -61.46
CA LYS A 321 -12.57 48.99 -62.89
C LYS A 321 -13.12 47.60 -63.23
N VAL A 322 -13.46 47.38 -64.50
CA VAL A 322 -14.32 46.27 -64.96
C VAL A 322 -13.53 45.30 -65.84
N THR A 323 -13.85 44.00 -65.72
CA THR A 323 -13.74 42.83 -66.65
C THR A 323 -13.23 41.60 -65.89
N GLY A 324 -13.58 40.35 -66.22
CA GLY A 324 -14.47 39.86 -67.28
C GLY A 324 -15.03 38.45 -66.99
N LYS A 325 -15.60 37.78 -68.01
CA LYS A 325 -16.18 36.41 -67.96
C LYS A 325 -15.08 35.37 -67.61
N SER A 326 -15.35 34.20 -67.00
CA SER A 326 -16.16 33.12 -67.58
C SER A 326 -16.61 32.02 -66.56
N LYS A 327 -17.41 31.07 -67.04
CA LYS A 327 -18.03 29.94 -66.30
C LYS A 327 -17.32 28.60 -66.55
N LYS A 328 -17.76 27.59 -65.78
CA LYS A 328 -17.60 26.13 -65.92
C LYS A 328 -16.35 25.51 -65.25
N ALA A 329 -16.32 24.24 -64.85
CA ALA A 329 -17.27 23.37 -64.11
C ALA A 329 -16.86 21.88 -64.27
N LYS A 330 -16.83 21.15 -63.14
CA LYS A 330 -17.20 19.71 -62.95
C LYS A 330 -16.62 18.61 -63.87
N LYS A 331 -16.25 17.49 -63.22
CA LYS A 331 -15.94 16.14 -63.77
C LYS A 331 -14.57 16.07 -64.50
N LYS A 332 -13.91 14.90 -64.65
CA LYS A 332 -14.44 13.51 -64.62
C LYS A 332 -13.39 12.46 -64.16
N LEU A 333 -13.92 11.42 -63.49
CA LEU A 333 -13.43 10.06 -63.18
C LEU A 333 -12.02 9.58 -63.62
N ALA A 334 -11.30 9.03 -62.63
CA ALA A 334 -10.76 7.65 -62.56
C ALA A 334 -10.51 6.82 -63.85
N LYS A 335 -9.26 6.30 -63.98
CA LYS A 335 -8.93 4.88 -64.31
C LYS A 335 -7.42 4.61 -64.34
N LYS A 336 -6.93 3.65 -63.53
CA LYS A 336 -6.27 2.40 -63.99
C LYS A 336 -5.94 1.46 -62.81
N LYS A 337 -5.95 0.14 -63.08
CA LYS A 337 -5.60 -1.00 -62.21
C LYS A 337 -4.47 -1.80 -62.89
N LYS A 338 -3.81 -2.71 -62.15
CA LYS A 338 -2.76 -3.68 -62.58
C LYS A 338 -1.39 -3.02 -62.83
N THR A 339 -0.22 -3.62 -62.54
CA THR A 339 0.19 -4.94 -61.97
C THR A 339 1.55 -4.74 -61.21
N THR A 340 2.36 -5.68 -60.70
CA THR A 340 2.52 -7.17 -60.71
C THR A 340 3.26 -7.57 -59.40
N LYS A 341 2.79 -8.52 -58.58
CA LYS A 341 3.05 -9.98 -58.58
C LYS A 341 4.51 -10.43 -58.29
N ARG A 342 4.72 -11.03 -57.10
CA ARG A 342 5.81 -11.97 -56.67
C ARG A 342 7.29 -11.53 -56.81
N ARG A 343 8.04 -11.58 -55.69
CA ARG A 343 8.91 -12.75 -55.35
C ARG A 343 9.50 -12.64 -53.93
N ARG A 344 9.69 -13.81 -53.31
CA ARG A 344 10.43 -14.11 -52.06
C ARG A 344 10.16 -13.15 -50.90
#